data_AF-A0A5B8VCM4-F1
#
_entry.id   AF-A0A5B8VCM4-F1
#
_cell.length_a   1.000
_cell.length_b   1.000
_cell.length_c   1.000
_cell.angle_alpha   90.00
_cell.angle_beta   90.00
_cell.angle_gamma   90.00
#
_symmetry.space_group_name_H-M   'P 1'
#
loop_
_entity.id
_entity.type
_entity.pdbx_description
1 polymer ?
#
loop_
_entity_poly.entity_id
_entity_poly.type
_entity_poly.pdbx_seq_one_letter_code
_entity_poly.pdbx_strand_id
1 'polypeptide(L)'
;MQTTQQNILNVTLLEPRQKHPAIFTHFDALQEGESLTIHNDHDPKPLYYQLLGERGNIFKWEYLEQGPEVWKVRITRNNTGEREETLGQIAAKDLRKAQIFKKYGLDFCCGGKKTVKQACADKGLDVTKIEQELQHADKYFSTRPLPYNDWSLDFLADYIVNTHHSYVKKSLPEIQGYAAKVAQVHGDKHPELLAIHQLVEEIKAELSAHMIKEENILFPYIKELVTSKNNAQTMHVAHFGTIQNPIAMMEMEHELVGKNLEEIRTLSNNYALPQDACASYSLLYRMLDEFEDDLHTHVHLENNILFPKALEFEKQLNNERA
;
A
#
# COMPACT_ATOMS: atom_id res chain seq x y z
N MET A 1 -12.09 -8.28 -36.70
CA MET A 1 -12.73 -9.05 -35.62
C MET A 1 -11.80 -10.20 -35.26
N GLN A 2 -10.91 -10.00 -34.29
CA GLN A 2 -10.05 -11.07 -33.77
C GLN A 2 -10.82 -11.76 -32.64
N THR A 3 -11.14 -13.02 -32.86
CA THR A 3 -11.67 -13.95 -31.84
C THR A 3 -10.59 -14.15 -30.78
N THR A 4 -10.78 -13.53 -29.61
CA THR A 4 -10.03 -13.86 -28.39
C THR A 4 -10.33 -15.32 -28.05
N GLN A 5 -9.39 -16.20 -28.36
CA GLN A 5 -9.38 -17.56 -27.83
C GLN A 5 -9.39 -17.41 -26.30
N GLN A 6 -10.43 -17.90 -25.64
CA GLN A 6 -10.62 -17.71 -24.20
C GLN A 6 -9.49 -18.40 -23.44
N ASN A 7 -8.42 -17.64 -23.13
CA ASN A 7 -7.32 -18.08 -22.30
C ASN A 7 -7.80 -18.09 -20.84
N ILE A 8 -8.51 -19.16 -20.47
CA ILE A 8 -9.11 -19.35 -19.14
C ILE A 8 -8.36 -20.46 -18.40
N LEU A 9 -7.87 -20.15 -17.20
CA LEU A 9 -7.26 -21.11 -16.28
C LEU A 9 -8.16 -21.32 -15.07
N ASN A 10 -8.70 -22.53 -14.93
CA ASN A 10 -9.44 -22.90 -13.72
C ASN A 10 -8.46 -23.34 -12.63
N VAL A 11 -8.15 -22.43 -11.71
CA VAL A 11 -7.15 -22.60 -10.66
C VAL A 11 -7.62 -23.59 -9.58
N THR A 12 -8.94 -23.78 -9.43
CA THR A 12 -9.51 -24.74 -8.47
C THR A 12 -9.16 -26.20 -8.78
N LEU A 13 -8.78 -26.49 -10.03
CA LEU A 13 -8.39 -27.84 -10.47
C LEU A 13 -6.90 -28.15 -10.24
N LEU A 14 -6.12 -27.17 -9.77
CA LEU A 14 -4.69 -27.30 -9.55
C LEU A 14 -4.38 -27.56 -8.07
N GLU A 15 -3.35 -28.37 -7.82
CA GLU A 15 -2.80 -28.56 -6.48
C GLU A 15 -2.35 -27.21 -5.88
N PRO A 16 -2.55 -26.95 -4.58
CA PRO A 16 -2.26 -25.65 -3.97
C PRO A 16 -0.86 -25.10 -4.28
N ARG A 17 0.16 -25.97 -4.22
CA ARG A 17 1.57 -25.62 -4.52
C ARG A 17 1.84 -25.28 -6.00
N GLN A 18 0.93 -25.63 -6.90
CA GLN A 18 1.07 -25.42 -8.35
C GLN A 18 0.24 -24.25 -8.86
N LYS A 19 -0.72 -23.74 -8.07
CA LYS A 19 -1.63 -22.64 -8.45
C LYS A 19 -0.85 -21.41 -8.95
N HIS A 20 -0.02 -20.80 -8.09
CA HIS A 20 0.70 -19.57 -8.45
C HIS A 20 1.74 -19.78 -9.57
N PRO A 21 2.61 -20.82 -9.53
CA PRO A 21 3.55 -21.09 -10.62
C PRO A 21 2.88 -21.26 -11.98
N ALA A 22 1.73 -21.94 -12.04
CA ALA A 22 0.98 -22.12 -13.28
C ALA A 22 0.46 -20.78 -13.81
N ILE A 23 -0.11 -19.94 -12.94
CA ILE A 23 -0.62 -18.62 -13.32
C ILE A 23 0.52 -17.74 -13.85
N PHE A 24 1.66 -17.72 -13.18
CA PHE A 24 2.81 -16.92 -13.61
C PHE A 24 3.37 -17.38 -14.94
N THR A 25 3.45 -18.70 -15.16
CA THR A 25 3.87 -19.26 -16.45
C THR A 25 2.92 -18.83 -17.57
N HIS A 26 1.61 -18.87 -17.34
CA HIS A 26 0.63 -18.43 -18.34
C HIS A 26 0.70 -16.92 -18.58
N PHE A 27 0.88 -16.13 -17.52
CA PHE A 27 1.03 -14.68 -17.62
C PHE A 27 2.30 -14.29 -18.39
N ASP A 28 3.43 -14.92 -18.09
CA ASP A 28 4.72 -14.64 -18.73
C ASP A 28 4.70 -14.95 -20.24
N ALA A 29 3.84 -15.89 -20.66
CA ALA A 29 3.63 -16.26 -22.05
C ALA A 29 2.71 -15.29 -22.82
N LEU A 30 1.97 -14.40 -22.16
CA LEU A 30 1.10 -13.42 -22.82
C LEU A 30 1.91 -12.43 -23.65
N GLN A 31 1.45 -12.11 -24.85
CA GLN A 31 1.92 -10.93 -25.59
C GLN A 31 1.29 -9.65 -25.00
N GLU A 32 1.84 -8.50 -25.38
CA GLU A 32 1.28 -7.20 -25.00
C GLU A 32 -0.19 -7.07 -25.44
N GLY A 33 -1.06 -6.67 -24.51
CA GLY A 33 -2.50 -6.56 -24.72
C GLY A 33 -3.28 -7.87 -24.60
N GLU A 34 -2.61 -9.03 -24.49
CA GLU A 34 -3.30 -10.31 -24.26
C GLU A 34 -3.72 -10.48 -22.80
N SER A 35 -4.77 -11.26 -22.59
CA SER A 35 -5.37 -11.50 -21.27
C SER A 35 -5.42 -12.99 -20.91
N LEU A 36 -5.24 -13.28 -19.64
CA LEU A 36 -5.52 -14.55 -18.96
C LEU A 36 -6.71 -14.33 -18.02
N THR A 37 -7.71 -15.21 -18.04
CA THR A 37 -8.80 -15.20 -17.04
C THR A 37 -8.60 -16.37 -16.07
N ILE A 38 -8.54 -16.09 -14.78
CA ILE A 38 -8.44 -17.11 -13.73
C ILE A 38 -9.79 -17.32 -13.05
N HIS A 39 -10.14 -18.57 -12.75
CA HIS A 39 -11.27 -18.91 -11.88
C HIS A 39 -10.74 -19.50 -10.57
N ASN A 40 -11.19 -18.96 -9.44
CA ASN A 40 -10.76 -19.37 -8.11
C ASN A 40 -11.96 -19.53 -7.16
N ASP A 41 -11.75 -20.27 -6.08
CA ASP A 41 -12.73 -20.57 -5.02
C ASP A 41 -12.68 -19.57 -3.84
N HIS A 42 -11.74 -18.63 -3.88
CA HIS A 42 -11.58 -17.54 -2.91
C HIS A 42 -11.02 -16.30 -3.62
N ASP A 43 -11.02 -15.14 -2.96
CA ASP A 43 -10.45 -13.92 -3.50
C ASP A 43 -8.94 -14.11 -3.81
N PRO A 44 -8.52 -14.04 -5.09
CA PRO A 44 -7.12 -14.21 -5.47
C PRO A 44 -6.25 -12.97 -5.18
N LYS A 45 -6.64 -12.13 -4.22
CA LYS A 45 -5.89 -10.92 -3.84
C LYS A 45 -4.42 -11.19 -3.44
N PRO A 46 -4.08 -12.25 -2.68
CA PRO A 46 -2.67 -12.56 -2.38
C PRO A 46 -1.83 -12.82 -3.65
N LEU A 47 -2.43 -13.44 -4.66
CA LEU A 47 -1.80 -13.68 -5.95
C LEU A 47 -1.55 -12.38 -6.71
N TYR A 48 -2.43 -11.38 -6.61
CA TYR A 48 -2.21 -10.04 -7.18
C TYR A 48 -0.92 -9.43 -6.64
N TYR A 49 -0.72 -9.41 -5.32
CA TYR A 49 0.50 -8.87 -4.70
C TYR A 49 1.74 -9.65 -5.10
N GLN A 50 1.65 -10.97 -5.17
CA GLN A 50 2.81 -11.76 -5.58
C GLN A 50 3.18 -11.50 -7.05
N LEU A 51 2.19 -11.48 -7.96
CA LEU A 51 2.45 -11.17 -9.37
C LEU A 51 3.04 -9.76 -9.53
N LEU A 52 2.49 -8.80 -8.78
CA LEU A 52 2.93 -7.42 -8.77
C LEU A 52 4.34 -7.24 -8.20
N GLY A 53 4.68 -7.97 -7.14
CA GLY A 53 6.02 -7.97 -6.55
C GLY A 53 7.06 -8.59 -7.49
N GLU A 54 6.73 -9.69 -8.15
CA GLU A 54 7.70 -10.38 -9.00
C GLU A 54 7.83 -9.81 -10.42
N ARG A 55 6.76 -9.22 -10.99
CA ARG A 55 6.74 -8.73 -12.38
C ARG A 55 6.60 -7.22 -12.50
N GLY A 56 6.32 -6.53 -11.40
CA GLY A 56 6.02 -5.09 -11.40
C GLY A 56 4.65 -4.76 -11.99
N ASN A 57 4.35 -3.47 -12.12
CA ASN A 57 3.06 -2.98 -12.66
C ASN A 57 3.00 -3.10 -14.20
N ILE A 58 3.15 -4.31 -14.72
CA ILE A 58 3.12 -4.60 -16.16
C ILE A 58 1.82 -5.30 -16.59
N PHE A 59 0.78 -5.25 -15.76
CA PHE A 59 -0.51 -5.84 -16.05
C PHE A 59 -1.68 -5.00 -15.52
N LYS A 60 -2.87 -5.29 -16.02
CA LYS A 60 -4.17 -4.83 -15.47
C LYS A 60 -4.86 -6.00 -14.79
N TRP A 61 -5.50 -5.73 -13.66
CA TRP A 61 -6.22 -6.70 -12.85
C TRP A 61 -7.69 -6.29 -12.76
N GLU A 62 -8.58 -7.10 -13.33
CA GLU A 62 -10.00 -6.78 -13.43
C GLU A 62 -10.82 -7.92 -12.84
N TYR A 63 -11.58 -7.64 -11.77
CA TYR A 63 -12.56 -8.60 -11.26
C TYR A 63 -13.76 -8.66 -12.21
N LEU A 64 -13.97 -9.83 -12.81
CA LEU A 64 -15.15 -10.13 -13.61
C LEU A 64 -16.30 -10.66 -12.74
N GLU A 65 -15.98 -11.32 -11.62
CA GLU A 65 -16.94 -11.87 -10.66
C GLU A 65 -16.30 -11.92 -9.27
N GLN A 66 -17.03 -11.51 -8.24
CA GLN A 66 -16.54 -11.36 -6.86
C GLN A 66 -17.43 -12.12 -5.86
N GLY A 67 -17.25 -13.44 -5.80
CA GLY A 67 -17.70 -14.30 -4.69
C GLY A 67 -19.20 -14.27 -4.36
N PRO A 68 -19.62 -14.99 -3.29
CA PRO A 68 -18.77 -15.74 -2.36
C PRO A 68 -18.27 -17.09 -2.90
N GLU A 69 -18.94 -17.69 -3.89
CA GLU A 69 -18.62 -19.04 -4.37
C GLU A 69 -17.60 -19.08 -5.52
N VAL A 70 -17.59 -18.04 -6.36
CA VAL A 70 -16.75 -17.99 -7.57
C VAL A 70 -16.09 -16.62 -7.69
N TRP A 71 -14.77 -16.64 -7.89
CA TRP A 71 -14.00 -15.44 -8.17
C TRP A 71 -13.40 -15.56 -9.56
N LYS A 72 -13.72 -14.60 -10.44
CA LYS A 72 -13.18 -14.53 -11.80
C LYS A 72 -12.39 -13.25 -11.94
N VAL A 73 -11.12 -13.39 -12.32
CA VAL A 73 -10.23 -12.24 -12.54
C VAL A 73 -9.64 -12.34 -13.93
N ARG A 74 -9.65 -11.22 -14.66
CA ARG A 74 -8.89 -11.04 -15.89
C ARG A 74 -7.58 -10.32 -15.59
N ILE A 75 -6.48 -10.91 -16.05
CA ILE A 75 -5.12 -10.39 -15.95
C ILE A 75 -4.67 -10.06 -17.38
N THR A 76 -4.45 -8.80 -17.70
CA THR A 76 -4.06 -8.36 -19.05
C THR A 76 -2.64 -7.82 -19.04
N ARG A 77 -1.75 -8.26 -19.93
CA ARG A 77 -0.38 -7.72 -20.03
C ARG A 77 -0.40 -6.33 -20.67
N ASN A 78 0.27 -5.36 -20.06
CA ASN A 78 0.32 -3.98 -20.55
C ASN A 78 1.21 -3.86 -21.80
N ASN A 79 0.93 -2.84 -22.63
CA ASN A 79 1.79 -2.48 -23.76
C ASN A 79 3.04 -1.74 -23.26
N THR A 80 4.23 -2.09 -23.76
CA THR A 80 5.51 -1.59 -23.24
C THR A 80 5.70 -0.08 -23.47
N GLY A 81 4.95 0.52 -24.39
CA GLY A 81 4.90 1.97 -24.63
C GLY A 81 4.07 2.79 -23.63
N GLU A 82 3.33 2.14 -22.72
CA GLU A 82 2.46 2.79 -21.71
C GLU A 82 3.06 2.73 -20.29
N ARG A 83 4.39 2.81 -20.15
CA ARG A 83 5.00 2.95 -18.80
C ARG A 83 4.83 4.38 -18.28
N GLU A 84 3.58 4.74 -18.01
CA GLU A 84 3.23 5.95 -17.25
C GLU A 84 3.74 5.81 -15.81
N GLU A 85 4.09 6.93 -15.19
CA GLU A 85 4.49 6.93 -13.78
C GLU A 85 3.33 6.51 -12.88
N THR A 86 3.64 5.72 -11.86
CA THR A 86 2.67 5.32 -10.85
C THR A 86 2.43 6.46 -9.84
N LEU A 87 1.32 6.40 -9.10
CA LEU A 87 1.03 7.35 -8.02
C LEU A 87 2.19 7.42 -7.01
N GLY A 88 2.72 6.25 -6.63
CA GLY A 88 3.86 6.11 -5.75
C GLY A 88 5.14 6.69 -6.34
N GLN A 89 5.42 6.50 -7.63
CA GLN A 89 6.60 7.10 -8.26
C GLN A 89 6.51 8.64 -8.30
N ILE A 90 5.33 9.17 -8.59
CA ILE A 90 5.08 10.62 -8.59
C ILE A 90 5.28 11.19 -7.18
N ALA A 91 4.69 10.55 -6.16
CA ALA A 91 4.81 10.96 -4.76
C ALA A 91 6.25 10.80 -4.22
N ALA A 92 6.99 9.77 -4.64
CA ALA A 92 8.37 9.56 -4.22
C ALA A 92 9.32 10.62 -4.80
N LYS A 93 9.05 11.12 -6.02
CA LYS A 93 9.77 12.25 -6.62
C LYS A 93 9.42 13.57 -5.96
N ASP A 94 8.16 13.75 -5.61
CA ASP A 94 7.65 14.95 -4.97
C ASP A 94 6.43 14.66 -4.09
N LEU A 95 6.67 14.48 -2.80
CA LEU A 95 5.60 14.15 -1.84
C LEU A 95 4.53 15.25 -1.76
N ARG A 96 4.85 16.49 -2.15
CA ARG A 96 3.88 17.58 -2.18
C ARG A 96 2.74 17.30 -3.16
N LYS A 97 2.99 16.52 -4.22
CA LYS A 97 1.96 16.07 -5.18
C LYS A 97 1.01 15.04 -4.57
N ALA A 98 1.37 14.37 -3.47
CA ALA A 98 0.49 13.45 -2.77
C ALA A 98 -0.75 14.14 -2.19
N GLN A 99 -0.70 15.44 -1.89
CA GLN A 99 -1.88 16.21 -1.47
C GLN A 99 -2.96 16.26 -2.54
N ILE A 100 -2.57 16.24 -3.83
CA ILE A 100 -3.52 16.17 -4.95
C ILE A 100 -4.18 14.79 -4.95
N PHE A 101 -3.41 13.72 -4.74
CA PHE A 101 -3.96 12.37 -4.62
C PHE A 101 -4.95 12.27 -3.44
N LYS A 102 -4.58 12.77 -2.25
CA LYS A 102 -5.47 12.82 -1.07
C LYS A 102 -6.77 13.56 -1.38
N LYS A 103 -6.69 14.73 -2.02
CA LYS A 103 -7.87 15.54 -2.41
C LYS A 103 -8.88 14.76 -3.26
N TYR A 104 -8.39 13.85 -4.10
CA TYR A 104 -9.22 13.02 -4.97
C TYR A 104 -9.44 11.60 -4.43
N GLY A 105 -8.97 11.31 -3.21
CA GLY A 105 -9.02 9.98 -2.61
C GLY A 105 -8.22 8.93 -3.38
N LEU A 106 -7.19 9.32 -4.14
CA LEU A 106 -6.31 8.38 -4.83
C LEU A 106 -5.27 7.83 -3.84
N ASP A 107 -5.24 6.50 -3.70
CA ASP A 107 -4.34 5.80 -2.80
C ASP A 107 -2.92 5.71 -3.40
N PHE A 108 -2.02 6.59 -2.95
CA PHE A 108 -0.63 6.64 -3.40
C PHE A 108 0.33 5.86 -2.50
N CYS A 109 -0.13 5.34 -1.36
CA CYS A 109 0.69 4.61 -0.40
C CYS A 109 0.61 3.10 -0.67
N CYS A 110 -0.53 2.45 -0.41
CA CYS A 110 -0.76 1.03 -0.67
C CYS A 110 -1.03 0.76 -2.16
N GLY A 111 -1.93 1.56 -2.74
CA GLY A 111 -2.28 1.57 -4.16
C GLY A 111 -1.24 2.27 -5.05
N GLY A 112 -0.11 2.69 -4.50
CA GLY A 112 0.93 3.49 -5.17
C GLY A 112 1.50 2.87 -6.45
N LYS A 113 1.28 1.58 -6.66
CA LYS A 113 1.71 0.85 -7.87
C LYS A 113 0.80 1.14 -9.08
N LYS A 114 -0.40 1.69 -8.92
CA LYS A 114 -1.29 2.08 -10.04
C LYS A 114 -0.85 3.39 -10.69
N THR A 115 -1.10 3.55 -11.99
CA THR A 115 -0.95 4.85 -12.67
C THR A 115 -2.09 5.80 -12.32
N VAL A 116 -1.92 7.10 -12.56
CA VAL A 116 -2.99 8.09 -12.38
C VAL A 116 -4.24 7.69 -13.15
N LYS A 117 -4.08 7.27 -14.41
CA LYS A 117 -5.17 6.82 -15.28
C LYS A 117 -5.91 5.61 -14.72
N GLN A 118 -5.19 4.60 -14.25
CA GLN A 118 -5.79 3.41 -13.64
C GLN A 118 -6.59 3.78 -12.38
N ALA A 119 -5.99 4.54 -11.47
CA ALA A 119 -6.64 4.93 -10.22
C ALA A 119 -7.84 5.85 -10.44
N CYS A 120 -7.80 6.72 -11.45
CA CYS A 120 -8.94 7.54 -11.85
C CYS A 120 -10.09 6.70 -12.42
N ALA A 121 -9.78 5.71 -13.27
CA ALA A 121 -10.78 4.81 -13.84
C ALA A 121 -11.54 4.05 -12.75
N ASP A 122 -10.82 3.55 -11.74
CA ASP A 122 -11.42 2.82 -10.61
C ASP A 122 -12.40 3.68 -9.81
N LYS A 123 -12.15 5.00 -9.69
CA LYS A 123 -12.99 5.96 -8.95
C LYS A 123 -13.95 6.77 -9.81
N GLY A 124 -13.98 6.55 -11.13
CA GLY A 124 -14.79 7.34 -12.07
C GLY A 124 -14.38 8.81 -12.15
N LEU A 125 -13.10 9.12 -11.95
CA LEU A 125 -12.55 10.48 -11.96
C LEU A 125 -12.04 10.89 -13.35
N ASP A 126 -12.07 12.20 -13.62
CA ASP A 126 -11.47 12.78 -14.83
C ASP A 126 -9.94 12.85 -14.69
N VAL A 127 -9.25 11.93 -15.36
CA VAL A 127 -7.78 11.85 -15.40
C VAL A 127 -7.13 13.14 -15.91
N THR A 128 -7.72 13.79 -16.93
CA THR A 128 -7.15 14.99 -17.55
C THR A 128 -7.11 16.14 -16.55
N LYS A 129 -8.15 16.29 -15.73
CA LYS A 129 -8.18 17.29 -14.67
C LYS A 129 -7.06 17.09 -13.64
N ILE A 130 -6.84 15.84 -13.22
CA ILE A 130 -5.84 15.51 -12.21
C ILE A 130 -4.43 15.68 -12.75
N GLU A 131 -4.17 15.24 -13.98
CA GLU A 131 -2.89 15.47 -14.67
C GLU A 131 -2.57 16.95 -14.82
N GLN A 132 -3.56 17.79 -15.14
CA GLN A 132 -3.39 19.23 -15.18
C GLN A 132 -3.02 19.81 -13.81
N GLU A 133 -3.68 19.37 -12.72
CA GLU A 133 -3.30 19.80 -11.37
C GLU A 133 -1.86 19.39 -11.01
N LEU A 134 -1.46 18.16 -11.34
CA LEU A 134 -0.10 17.65 -11.09
C LEU A 134 0.98 18.43 -11.85
N GLN A 135 0.70 18.83 -13.10
CA GLN A 135 1.61 19.65 -13.91
C GLN A 135 1.77 21.07 -13.37
N HIS A 136 0.72 21.62 -12.75
CA HIS A 136 0.74 22.98 -12.20
C HIS A 136 1.19 23.02 -10.74
N ALA A 137 1.33 21.88 -10.07
CA ALA A 137 1.66 21.76 -8.65
C ALA A 137 2.95 22.50 -8.28
N ASP A 138 3.96 22.46 -9.15
CA ASP A 138 5.27 23.10 -8.91
C ASP A 138 5.20 24.63 -8.80
N LYS A 139 4.12 25.26 -9.30
CA LYS A 139 3.91 26.72 -9.18
C LYS A 139 3.41 27.13 -7.79
N TYR A 140 2.87 26.19 -7.01
CA TYR A 140 2.22 26.48 -5.73
C TYR A 140 3.10 26.21 -4.52
N PHE A 141 4.18 25.44 -4.69
CA PHE A 141 5.04 25.08 -3.59
C PHE A 141 6.27 25.98 -3.51
N SER A 142 6.37 26.73 -2.42
CA SER A 142 7.49 27.64 -2.13
C SER A 142 8.69 26.93 -1.49
N THR A 143 8.53 25.71 -0.98
CA THR A 143 9.58 24.92 -0.32
C THR A 143 10.06 23.78 -1.21
N ARG A 144 11.37 23.49 -1.16
CA ARG A 144 11.97 22.35 -1.87
C ARG A 144 11.48 21.03 -1.25
N PRO A 145 11.08 20.02 -2.05
CA PRO A 145 10.67 18.73 -1.50
C PRO A 145 11.86 18.02 -0.86
N LEU A 146 11.56 17.20 0.17
CA LEU A 146 12.56 16.32 0.77
C LEU A 146 12.94 15.22 -0.24
N PRO A 147 14.23 14.95 -0.45
CA PRO A 147 14.68 14.00 -1.46
C PRO A 147 14.70 12.56 -0.91
N TYR A 148 13.54 12.02 -0.54
CA TYR A 148 13.44 10.66 0.03
C TYR A 148 14.07 9.59 -0.88
N ASN A 149 13.97 9.78 -2.19
CA ASN A 149 14.60 8.92 -3.19
C ASN A 149 16.14 8.95 -3.19
N ASP A 150 16.77 9.97 -2.63
CA ASP A 150 18.23 10.08 -2.59
C ASP A 150 18.82 9.53 -1.28
N TRP A 151 17.98 9.22 -0.29
CA TRP A 151 18.42 8.69 0.99
C TRP A 151 18.86 7.23 0.89
N SER A 152 19.89 6.88 1.66
CA SER A 152 20.31 5.50 1.83
C SER A 152 19.26 4.70 2.61
N LEU A 153 19.24 3.38 2.39
CA LEU A 153 18.23 2.50 3.00
C LEU A 153 18.29 2.54 4.52
N ASP A 154 19.49 2.56 5.10
CA ASP A 154 19.72 2.61 6.54
C ASP A 154 19.22 3.92 7.15
N PHE A 155 19.50 5.06 6.50
CA PHE A 155 19.02 6.35 6.95
C PHE A 155 17.49 6.49 6.81
N LEU A 156 16.92 6.01 5.70
CA LEU A 156 15.47 6.05 5.49
C LEU A 156 14.73 5.18 6.52
N ALA A 157 15.24 3.98 6.82
CA ALA A 157 14.69 3.14 7.88
C ALA A 157 14.77 3.84 9.26
N ASP A 158 15.91 4.47 9.59
CA ASP A 158 16.02 5.27 10.81
C ASP A 158 15.06 6.45 10.85
N TYR A 159 14.89 7.15 9.72
CA TYR A 159 13.95 8.27 9.63
C TYR A 159 12.51 7.82 9.89
N ILE A 160 12.09 6.70 9.30
CA ILE A 160 10.74 6.15 9.48
C ILE A 160 10.49 5.81 10.96
N VAL A 161 11.43 5.14 11.62
CA VAL A 161 11.30 4.81 13.05
C VAL A 161 11.24 6.06 13.93
N ASN A 162 12.16 6.99 13.72
CA ASN A 162 12.30 8.17 14.57
C ASN A 162 11.21 9.24 14.33
N THR A 163 10.58 9.23 13.15
CA THR A 163 9.52 10.19 12.79
C THR A 163 8.15 9.54 12.94
N HIS A 164 7.85 8.55 12.10
CA HIS A 164 6.51 7.99 11.95
C HIS A 164 6.18 6.97 13.05
N HIS A 165 7.04 5.99 13.32
CA HIS A 165 6.74 5.01 14.37
C HIS A 165 6.65 5.67 15.75
N SER A 166 7.54 6.65 15.99
CA SER A 166 7.52 7.45 17.21
C SER A 166 6.22 8.26 17.35
N TYR A 167 5.71 8.81 16.25
CA TYR A 167 4.40 9.48 16.22
C TYR A 167 3.26 8.49 16.48
N VAL A 168 3.20 7.36 15.77
CA VAL A 168 2.16 6.32 15.93
C VAL A 168 2.11 5.83 17.39
N LYS A 169 3.26 5.48 17.97
CA LYS A 169 3.36 5.00 19.37
C LYS A 169 2.87 6.03 20.39
N LYS A 170 2.96 7.32 20.08
CA LYS A 170 2.49 8.41 20.95
C LYS A 170 1.01 8.73 20.73
N SER A 171 0.60 8.92 19.49
CA SER A 171 -0.71 9.44 19.12
C SER A 171 -1.81 8.37 19.22
N LEU A 172 -1.52 7.13 18.82
CA LEU A 172 -2.54 6.09 18.73
C LEU A 172 -3.18 5.69 20.08
N PRO A 173 -2.43 5.60 21.20
CA PRO A 173 -3.04 5.43 22.53
C PRO A 173 -3.96 6.58 22.94
N GLU A 174 -3.65 7.82 22.58
CA GLU A 174 -4.51 8.96 22.87
C GLU A 174 -5.79 8.92 22.03
N ILE A 175 -5.66 8.62 20.73
CA ILE A 175 -6.79 8.43 19.80
C ILE A 175 -7.73 7.35 20.33
N GLN A 176 -7.18 6.20 20.74
CA GLN A 176 -7.93 5.11 21.34
C GLN A 176 -8.73 5.57 22.57
N GLY A 177 -8.09 6.29 23.49
CA GLY A 177 -8.76 6.82 24.69
C GLY A 177 -9.90 7.79 24.36
N TYR A 178 -9.70 8.68 23.37
CA TYR A 178 -10.76 9.58 22.92
C TYR A 178 -11.87 8.86 22.17
N ALA A 179 -11.55 7.88 21.33
CA ALA A 179 -12.52 7.07 20.61
C ALA A 179 -13.45 6.35 21.59
N ALA A 180 -12.90 5.68 22.60
CA ALA A 180 -13.67 5.01 23.64
C ALA A 180 -14.58 5.99 24.40
N LYS A 181 -14.05 7.14 24.81
CA LYS A 181 -14.81 8.17 25.54
C LYS A 181 -15.96 8.75 24.70
N VAL A 182 -15.69 9.08 23.45
CA VAL A 182 -16.67 9.68 22.53
C VAL A 182 -17.76 8.66 22.18
N ALA A 183 -17.37 7.42 21.89
CA ALA A 183 -18.29 6.30 21.68
C ALA A 183 -19.19 6.07 22.91
N GLN A 184 -18.63 6.10 24.13
CA GLN A 184 -19.41 5.93 25.36
C GLN A 184 -20.46 7.04 25.57
N VAL A 185 -20.10 8.30 25.29
CA VAL A 185 -20.98 9.45 25.57
C VAL A 185 -22.00 9.69 24.46
N HIS A 186 -21.61 9.48 23.21
CA HIS A 186 -22.40 9.86 22.03
C HIS A 186 -22.94 8.66 21.24
N GLY A 187 -22.49 7.43 21.50
CA GLY A 187 -22.80 6.23 20.72
C GLY A 187 -24.29 5.90 20.61
N ASP A 188 -25.11 6.27 21.60
CA ASP A 188 -26.57 6.06 21.53
C ASP A 188 -27.24 6.91 20.44
N LYS A 189 -26.71 8.13 20.19
CA LYS A 189 -27.22 9.06 19.18
C LYS A 189 -26.48 8.96 17.85
N HIS A 190 -25.21 8.58 17.92
CA HIS A 190 -24.24 8.51 16.83
C HIS A 190 -23.61 7.10 16.83
N PRO A 191 -24.38 6.06 16.44
CA PRO A 191 -23.96 4.66 16.53
C PRO A 191 -22.71 4.32 15.71
N GLU A 192 -22.41 5.11 14.67
CA GLU A 192 -21.16 5.01 13.90
C GLU A 192 -19.91 5.18 14.77
N LEU A 193 -20.00 5.90 15.89
CA LEU A 193 -18.89 6.08 16.82
C LEU A 193 -18.48 4.79 17.54
N LEU A 194 -19.42 3.86 17.72
CA LEU A 194 -19.12 2.53 18.27
C LEU A 194 -18.26 1.73 17.28
N ALA A 195 -18.59 1.80 15.99
CA ALA A 195 -17.83 1.16 14.91
C ALA A 195 -16.45 1.81 14.73
N ILE A 196 -16.37 3.15 14.74
CA ILE A 196 -15.09 3.88 14.68
C ILE A 196 -14.19 3.48 15.84
N HIS A 197 -14.73 3.38 17.07
CA HIS A 197 -13.95 2.91 18.22
C HIS A 197 -13.40 1.49 18.01
N GLN A 198 -14.21 0.55 17.51
CA GLN A 198 -13.76 -0.80 17.22
C GLN A 198 -12.64 -0.84 16.16
N LEU A 199 -12.77 -0.06 15.09
CA LEU A 199 -11.75 0.05 14.04
C LEU A 199 -10.43 0.64 14.59
N VAL A 200 -10.51 1.61 15.51
CA VAL A 200 -9.33 2.17 16.18
C VAL A 200 -8.62 1.12 17.05
N GLU A 201 -9.37 0.27 17.76
CA GLU A 201 -8.79 -0.84 18.53
C GLU A 201 -8.05 -1.83 17.61
N GLU A 202 -8.65 -2.17 16.47
CA GLU A 202 -8.05 -3.07 15.47
C GLU A 202 -6.78 -2.48 14.86
N ILE A 203 -6.82 -1.21 14.44
CA ILE A 203 -5.64 -0.49 13.92
C ILE A 203 -4.53 -0.48 14.97
N LYS A 204 -4.85 -0.21 16.24
CA LYS A 204 -3.87 -0.22 17.33
C LYS A 204 -3.24 -1.58 17.52
N ALA A 205 -4.03 -2.64 17.56
CA ALA A 205 -3.51 -3.99 17.73
C ALA A 205 -2.58 -4.37 16.57
N GLU A 206 -2.99 -4.10 15.34
CA GLU A 206 -2.23 -4.41 14.13
C GLU A 206 -0.92 -3.61 14.07
N LEU A 207 -0.99 -2.28 14.15
CA LEU A 207 0.20 -1.42 14.05
C LEU A 207 1.21 -1.66 15.17
N SER A 208 0.74 -1.97 16.39
CA SER A 208 1.64 -2.25 17.52
C SER A 208 2.48 -3.50 17.28
N ALA A 209 1.89 -4.55 16.71
CA ALA A 209 2.61 -5.78 16.37
C ALA A 209 3.43 -5.63 15.07
N HIS A 210 2.89 -4.91 14.10
CA HIS A 210 3.51 -4.59 12.82
C HIS A 210 4.87 -3.90 13.00
N MET A 211 4.91 -2.75 13.68
CA MET A 211 6.14 -1.98 13.87
C MET A 211 7.22 -2.76 14.64
N ILE A 212 6.85 -3.70 15.50
CA ILE A 212 7.81 -4.58 16.21
C ILE A 212 8.52 -5.49 15.21
N LYS A 213 7.82 -6.03 14.20
CA LYS A 213 8.42 -6.88 13.16
C LYS A 213 9.38 -6.05 12.30
N GLU A 214 9.01 -4.81 11.99
CA GLU A 214 9.87 -3.92 11.23
C GLU A 214 11.12 -3.53 12.00
N GLU A 215 10.97 -3.00 13.22
CA GLU A 215 12.08 -2.48 14.02
C GLU A 215 13.06 -3.56 14.49
N ASN A 216 12.60 -4.78 14.72
CA ASN A 216 13.45 -5.86 15.25
C ASN A 216 13.93 -6.85 14.19
N ILE A 217 13.24 -6.97 13.05
CA ILE A 217 13.57 -7.96 12.03
C ILE A 217 13.86 -7.29 10.69
N LEU A 218 12.88 -6.63 10.06
CA LEU A 218 13.00 -6.18 8.68
C LEU A 218 14.01 -5.05 8.52
N PHE A 219 13.90 -3.97 9.30
CA PHE A 219 14.79 -2.82 9.19
C PHE A 219 16.24 -3.15 9.60
N PRO A 220 16.50 -3.92 10.68
CA PRO A 220 17.84 -4.41 10.95
C PRO A 220 18.43 -5.20 9.78
N TYR A 221 17.65 -6.09 9.15
CA TYR A 221 18.11 -6.84 7.98
C TYR A 221 18.41 -5.92 6.77
N ILE A 222 17.58 -4.90 6.52
CA ILE A 222 17.84 -3.88 5.49
C ILE A 222 19.17 -3.16 5.77
N LYS A 223 19.45 -2.82 7.03
CA LYS A 223 20.72 -2.19 7.41
C LYS A 223 21.90 -3.15 7.23
N GLU A 224 21.74 -4.43 7.54
CA GLU A 224 22.75 -5.47 7.29
C GLU A 224 23.07 -5.63 5.79
N LEU A 225 22.06 -5.53 4.90
CA LEU A 225 22.29 -5.52 3.46
C LEU A 225 23.28 -4.41 3.09
N VAL A 226 23.03 -3.17 3.54
CA VAL A 226 23.88 -2.00 3.27
C VAL A 226 25.31 -2.20 3.81
N THR A 227 25.47 -2.68 5.05
CA THR A 227 26.80 -2.88 5.63
C THR A 227 27.58 -3.99 4.94
N SER A 228 26.90 -5.06 4.49
CA SER A 228 27.55 -6.19 3.81
C SER A 228 28.15 -5.80 2.45
N LYS A 229 27.54 -4.85 1.74
CA LYS A 229 28.08 -4.27 0.49
C LYS A 229 29.37 -3.49 0.74
N ASN A 230 29.43 -2.74 1.84
CA ASN A 230 30.53 -1.84 2.14
C ASN A 230 31.75 -2.54 2.77
N ASN A 231 31.54 -3.62 3.53
CA ASN A 231 32.58 -4.24 4.36
C ASN A 231 32.90 -5.71 4.02
N ALA A 232 32.32 -6.28 2.95
CA ALA A 232 32.48 -7.70 2.55
C ALA A 232 32.23 -8.70 3.70
N GLN A 233 31.39 -8.35 4.68
CA GLN A 233 31.04 -9.21 5.81
C GLN A 233 30.02 -10.27 5.38
N THR A 234 30.16 -11.47 5.96
CA THR A 234 29.19 -12.56 5.81
C THR A 234 27.88 -12.14 6.45
N MET A 235 26.82 -12.00 5.66
CA MET A 235 25.47 -11.75 6.16
C MET A 235 24.97 -12.94 6.98
N HIS A 236 24.14 -12.65 7.97
CA HIS A 236 23.37 -13.70 8.63
C HIS A 236 22.39 -14.34 7.65
N VAL A 237 22.26 -15.67 7.72
CA VAL A 237 21.27 -16.40 6.93
C VAL A 237 19.89 -16.04 7.46
N ALA A 238 19.10 -15.35 6.64
CA ALA A 238 17.74 -15.02 6.98
C ALA A 238 16.89 -16.30 7.09
N HIS A 239 16.25 -16.53 8.23
CA HIS A 239 15.34 -17.67 8.42
C HIS A 239 14.09 -17.60 7.53
N PHE A 240 13.83 -16.44 6.93
CA PHE A 240 12.73 -16.18 6.00
C PHE A 240 13.14 -16.30 4.52
N GLY A 241 14.35 -16.77 4.22
CA GLY A 241 14.84 -16.92 2.85
C GLY A 241 15.27 -15.58 2.25
N THR A 242 14.35 -14.87 1.59
CA THR A 242 14.61 -13.57 0.94
C THR A 242 13.79 -12.47 1.61
N ILE A 243 14.26 -11.23 1.53
CA ILE A 243 13.55 -10.07 2.09
C ILE A 243 12.14 -9.86 1.49
N GLN A 244 11.87 -10.44 0.32
CA GLN A 244 10.54 -10.42 -0.31
C GLN A 244 9.44 -10.98 0.60
N ASN A 245 9.72 -12.02 1.38
CA ASN A 245 8.73 -12.67 2.24
C ASN A 245 8.23 -11.75 3.37
N PRO A 246 9.11 -11.16 4.21
CA PRO A 246 8.66 -10.20 5.22
C PRO A 246 8.06 -8.93 4.60
N ILE A 247 8.58 -8.43 3.48
CA ILE A 247 8.00 -7.26 2.79
C ILE A 247 6.56 -7.53 2.35
N ALA A 248 6.29 -8.69 1.74
CA ALA A 248 4.93 -9.04 1.32
C ALA A 248 3.96 -9.12 2.51
N MET A 249 4.42 -9.59 3.67
CA MET A 249 3.64 -9.56 4.91
C MET A 249 3.32 -8.12 5.35
N MET A 250 4.32 -7.22 5.35
CA MET A 250 4.11 -5.82 5.73
C MET A 250 3.13 -5.13 4.77
N GLU A 251 3.28 -5.33 3.46
CA GLU A 251 2.36 -4.77 2.45
C GLU A 251 0.91 -5.23 2.66
N MET A 252 0.68 -6.50 3.02
CA MET A 252 -0.68 -6.99 3.32
C MET A 252 -1.29 -6.32 4.56
N GLU A 253 -0.49 -6.09 5.59
CA GLU A 253 -0.93 -5.46 6.83
C GLU A 253 -1.21 -3.96 6.64
N HIS A 254 -0.39 -3.27 5.83
CA HIS A 254 -0.64 -1.89 5.41
C HIS A 254 -2.00 -1.73 4.75
N GLU A 255 -2.41 -2.68 3.93
CA GLU A 255 -3.71 -2.61 3.29
C GLU A 255 -4.88 -2.86 4.22
N LEU A 256 -4.70 -3.77 5.19
CA LEU A 256 -5.72 -4.00 6.21
C LEU A 256 -5.95 -2.70 6.99
N VAL A 257 -4.88 -2.07 7.46
CA VAL A 257 -4.94 -0.80 8.20
C VAL A 257 -5.52 0.32 7.32
N GLY A 258 -5.09 0.40 6.06
CA GLY A 258 -5.61 1.39 5.10
C GLY A 258 -7.12 1.26 4.87
N LYS A 259 -7.65 0.04 4.76
CA LYS A 259 -9.10 -0.21 4.67
C LYS A 259 -9.84 0.24 5.92
N ASN A 260 -9.28 -0.03 7.10
CA ASN A 260 -9.90 0.39 8.37
C ASN A 260 -9.97 1.92 8.46
N LEU A 261 -8.95 2.64 7.99
CA LEU A 261 -8.97 4.10 7.91
C LEU A 261 -9.99 4.62 6.88
N GLU A 262 -10.08 3.99 5.71
CA GLU A 262 -11.09 4.36 4.70
C GLU A 262 -12.52 4.18 5.24
N GLU A 263 -12.77 3.11 6.01
CA GLU A 263 -14.05 2.89 6.68
C GLU A 263 -14.31 3.94 7.76
N ILE A 264 -13.31 4.28 8.60
CA ILE A 264 -13.43 5.37 9.58
C ILE A 264 -13.76 6.70 8.87
N ARG A 265 -13.07 7.02 7.76
CA ARG A 265 -13.32 8.22 6.97
C ARG A 265 -14.73 8.23 6.38
N THR A 266 -15.25 7.07 5.96
CA THR A 266 -16.62 6.92 5.45
C THR A 266 -17.65 7.13 6.57
N LEU A 267 -17.51 6.42 7.69
CA LEU A 267 -18.40 6.50 8.85
C LEU A 267 -18.45 7.91 9.45
N SER A 268 -17.31 8.60 9.47
CA SER A 268 -17.19 9.97 9.97
C SER A 268 -17.62 11.05 8.98
N ASN A 269 -18.11 10.67 7.79
CA ASN A 269 -18.41 11.59 6.70
C ASN A 269 -17.24 12.55 6.43
N ASN A 270 -16.06 11.97 6.21
CA ASN A 270 -14.80 12.68 6.03
C ASN A 270 -14.46 13.60 7.21
N TYR A 271 -14.57 13.05 8.43
CA TYR A 271 -14.33 13.75 9.70
C TYR A 271 -15.19 15.01 9.89
N ALA A 272 -16.39 15.04 9.32
CA ALA A 272 -17.34 16.13 9.49
C ALA A 272 -18.00 16.07 10.88
N LEU A 273 -17.98 17.17 11.62
CA LEU A 273 -18.54 17.22 12.96
C LEU A 273 -20.06 17.49 12.93
N PRO A 274 -20.87 16.71 13.66
CA PRO A 274 -22.29 17.03 13.85
C PRO A 274 -22.49 18.26 14.75
N GLN A 275 -23.68 18.85 14.71
CA GLN A 275 -23.99 20.07 15.46
C GLN A 275 -23.87 19.91 16.99
N ASP A 276 -24.09 18.70 17.50
CA ASP A 276 -24.00 18.37 18.93
C ASP A 276 -22.62 17.80 19.33
N ALA A 277 -21.62 17.90 18.46
CA ALA A 277 -20.26 17.47 18.76
C ALA A 277 -19.65 18.27 19.91
N CYS A 278 -19.18 17.56 20.94
CA CYS A 278 -18.44 18.20 22.03
C CYS A 278 -16.96 18.43 21.67
N ALA A 279 -16.22 19.07 22.59
CA ALA A 279 -14.79 19.33 22.40
C ALA A 279 -13.96 18.04 22.25
N SER A 280 -14.29 16.96 22.98
CA SER A 280 -13.59 15.67 22.85
C SER A 280 -13.88 14.99 21.50
N TYR A 281 -15.09 15.12 20.99
CA TYR A 281 -15.46 14.63 19.66
C TYR A 281 -14.68 15.41 18.58
N SER A 282 -14.68 16.74 18.67
CA SER A 282 -13.90 17.60 17.77
C SER A 282 -12.40 17.30 17.78
N LEU A 283 -11.85 16.96 18.94
CA LEU A 283 -10.45 16.59 19.09
C LEU A 283 -10.16 15.22 18.47
N LEU A 284 -11.01 14.21 18.72
CA LEU A 284 -10.86 12.87 18.14
C LEU A 284 -10.77 12.93 16.61
N TYR A 285 -11.70 13.61 15.95
CA TYR A 285 -11.74 13.68 14.48
C TYR A 285 -10.53 14.42 13.90
N ARG A 286 -10.04 15.47 14.59
CA ARG A 286 -8.80 16.13 14.19
C ARG A 286 -7.59 15.20 14.29
N MET A 287 -7.50 14.45 15.40
CA MET A 287 -6.39 13.52 15.62
C MET A 287 -6.44 12.36 14.62
N LEU A 288 -7.62 11.87 14.27
CA LEU A 288 -7.78 10.83 13.24
C LEU A 288 -7.35 11.33 11.85
N ASP A 289 -7.73 12.54 11.44
CA ASP A 289 -7.31 13.09 10.15
C ASP A 289 -5.79 13.33 10.10
N GLU A 290 -5.20 13.86 11.18
CA GLU A 290 -3.74 14.04 11.30
C GLU A 290 -2.99 12.69 11.31
N PHE A 291 -3.54 11.70 12.02
CA PHE A 291 -2.96 10.37 12.10
C PHE A 291 -2.99 9.65 10.76
N GLU A 292 -4.10 9.73 10.04
CA GLU A 292 -4.22 9.16 8.70
C GLU A 292 -3.24 9.82 7.72
N ASP A 293 -3.00 11.13 7.85
CA ASP A 293 -2.02 11.85 7.03
C ASP A 293 -0.57 11.42 7.26
N ASP A 294 -0.18 11.30 8.53
CA ASP A 294 1.15 10.80 8.88
C ASP A 294 1.32 9.36 8.39
N LEU A 295 0.31 8.52 8.62
CA LEU A 295 0.36 7.10 8.26
C LEU A 295 0.38 6.87 6.74
N HIS A 296 -0.33 7.68 5.95
CA HIS A 296 -0.20 7.63 4.49
C HIS A 296 1.22 7.96 4.02
N THR A 297 1.87 8.94 4.65
CA THR A 297 3.26 9.30 4.34
C THR A 297 4.20 8.17 4.75
N HIS A 298 4.06 7.66 5.98
CA HIS A 298 4.80 6.52 6.51
C HIS A 298 4.76 5.33 5.54
N VAL A 299 3.57 4.81 5.27
CA VAL A 299 3.38 3.63 4.40
C VAL A 299 3.86 3.91 2.97
N HIS A 300 3.75 5.15 2.50
CA HIS A 300 4.30 5.52 1.20
C HIS A 300 5.83 5.38 1.16
N LEU A 301 6.54 5.89 2.18
CA LEU A 301 8.00 5.79 2.27
C LEU A 301 8.46 4.33 2.30
N GLU A 302 7.67 3.44 2.90
CA GLU A 302 7.96 2.01 2.92
C GLU A 302 7.67 1.34 1.59
N ASN A 303 6.40 1.33 1.17
CA ASN A 303 5.93 0.57 0.01
C ASN A 303 6.51 1.05 -1.31
N ASN A 304 6.80 2.35 -1.45
CA ASN A 304 7.17 2.94 -2.73
C ASN A 304 8.64 3.39 -2.78
N ILE A 305 9.37 3.36 -1.66
CA ILE A 305 10.78 3.77 -1.62
C ILE A 305 11.64 2.71 -0.93
N LEU A 306 11.44 2.46 0.37
CA LEU A 306 12.33 1.59 1.15
C LEU A 306 12.29 0.14 0.66
N PHE A 307 11.11 -0.45 0.55
CA PHE A 307 10.94 -1.86 0.20
C PHE A 307 11.39 -2.17 -1.24
N PRO A 308 10.98 -1.41 -2.28
CA PRO A 308 11.44 -1.68 -3.65
C PRO A 308 12.96 -1.55 -3.79
N LYS A 309 13.56 -0.54 -3.15
CA LYS A 309 15.01 -0.37 -3.16
C LYS A 309 15.73 -1.49 -2.41
N ALA A 310 15.21 -1.94 -1.28
CA ALA A 310 15.80 -3.05 -0.51
C ALA A 310 15.78 -4.37 -1.30
N LEU A 311 14.68 -4.66 -1.99
CA LEU A 311 14.56 -5.81 -2.89
C LEU A 311 15.57 -5.77 -4.03
N GLU A 312 15.68 -4.61 -4.70
CA GLU A 312 16.66 -4.43 -5.77
C GLU A 312 18.09 -4.59 -5.24
N PHE A 313 18.36 -4.05 -4.06
CA PHE A 313 19.68 -4.11 -3.43
C PHE A 313 20.08 -5.55 -3.04
N GLU A 314 19.18 -6.33 -2.45
CA GLU A 314 19.40 -7.77 -2.15
C GLU A 314 19.69 -8.55 -3.44
N LYS A 315 18.91 -8.30 -4.51
CA LYS A 315 19.11 -8.94 -5.81
C LYS A 315 20.48 -8.62 -6.42
N GLN A 316 20.91 -7.36 -6.35
CA GLN A 316 22.24 -6.93 -6.83
C GLN A 316 23.36 -7.65 -6.06
N LEU A 317 23.27 -7.70 -4.73
CA LEU A 317 24.25 -8.40 -3.89
C LEU A 317 24.34 -9.90 -4.17
N ASN A 318 23.20 -10.56 -4.38
CA ASN A 318 23.19 -11.99 -4.70
C ASN A 318 23.78 -12.28 -6.09
N ASN A 319 23.56 -11.39 -7.06
CA ASN A 319 24.16 -11.51 -8.39
C ASN A 319 25.68 -11.26 -8.39
N GLU A 320 26.19 -10.36 -7.54
CA GLU A 320 27.63 -10.10 -7.39
C GLU A 320 28.37 -11.25 -6.69
N ARG A 321 27.66 -12.09 -5.92
CA ARG A 321 28.22 -13.23 -5.16
C ARG A 321 28.10 -14.58 -5.88
N ALA A 322 27.31 -14.67 -6.95
CA ALA A 322 27.09 -15.89 -7.76
C ALA A 322 28.12 -16.02 -8.88
#